data_AF-A0A220UAN4-F1
#
_entry.id   AF-A0A220UAN4-F1
#
_cell.length_a   1.000
_cell.length_b   1.000
_cell.length_c   1.000
_cell.angle_alpha   90.00
_cell.angle_beta   90.00
_cell.angle_gamma   90.00
#
_symmetry.space_group_name_H-M   'P 1'
#
loop_
_entity.id
_entity.type
_entity.pdbx_description
1 polymer ?
#
loop_
_entity_poly.entity_id
_entity_poly.type
_entity_poly.pdbx_seq_one_letter_code
_entity_poly.pdbx_strand_id
1 'polypeptide(L)'
;MPTSASSAPGLPSAAPAADEGVAVATAVQQSAQDLERRQTWTDARFGLMVHWGLPAIPAGIWHGRQVEGLTEWIQYKARIPLAEYRKLAEDFNPTSFSAREWVRMAAEAGAKYFVYTAKHHDGFAMYHSQVSDYNIVDATPFDRDPLAELAEACAEHGIMLGVYYSQMIDWEDPDAVGPQCNDWDFDPAQGDFHAYWRRKAAPQLREILTRYGDIGLMWFDMPSGIPEDCAQEAFDLVRELQPGAVINSRLGGGVAPDYTSMDDNYFNNLLPERDWETAATTNDSWAFAERGAGWKPVEGLCEALAYTVSRGGTCC
;
A
#
# COMPACT_ATOMS: atom_id res chain seq x y z
N MET A 1 35.11 79.95 -19.36
CA MET A 1 36.12 80.14 -18.29
C MET A 1 35.77 79.17 -17.17
N PRO A 2 36.73 78.40 -16.64
CA PRO A 2 37.06 77.07 -17.20
C PRO A 2 37.18 75.95 -16.15
N THR A 3 37.34 74.70 -16.66
CA THR A 3 38.17 73.57 -16.12
C THR A 3 37.78 72.94 -14.77
N SER A 4 37.94 71.64 -14.50
CA SER A 4 38.86 70.62 -15.04
C SER A 4 38.33 69.19 -14.81
N ALA A 5 38.79 68.28 -15.65
CA ALA A 5 38.65 66.82 -15.57
C ALA A 5 39.61 66.20 -14.54
N SER A 6 39.30 64.98 -14.07
CA SER A 6 40.30 63.95 -13.78
C SER A 6 39.65 62.57 -13.71
N SER A 7 40.38 61.57 -14.20
CA SER A 7 39.99 60.21 -14.54
C SER A 7 40.77 59.15 -13.73
N ALA A 8 40.16 57.97 -13.56
CA ALA A 8 40.75 56.64 -13.28
C ALA A 8 41.24 56.35 -11.83
N PRO A 9 41.40 55.08 -11.40
CA PRO A 9 41.40 53.82 -12.17
C PRO A 9 40.50 52.67 -11.66
N GLY A 10 40.26 51.71 -12.55
CA GLY A 10 39.55 50.46 -12.29
C GLY A 10 40.37 49.45 -11.49
N LEU A 11 39.66 48.64 -10.71
CA LEU A 11 40.18 47.50 -9.95
C LEU A 11 40.04 46.21 -10.77
N PRO A 12 41.01 45.28 -10.70
CA PRO A 12 40.95 44.02 -11.43
C PRO A 12 40.02 43.04 -10.72
N SER A 13 39.05 42.46 -11.44
CA SER A 13 38.32 41.28 -10.99
C SER A 13 39.02 40.05 -11.55
N ALA A 14 39.64 39.28 -10.66
CA ALA A 14 40.26 38.01 -10.95
C ALA A 14 39.20 36.98 -11.37
N ALA A 15 39.48 36.23 -12.43
CA ALA A 15 38.69 35.07 -12.83
C ALA A 15 38.69 34.03 -11.71
N PRO A 16 37.54 33.43 -11.34
CA PRO A 16 37.54 32.31 -10.44
C PRO A 16 38.16 31.09 -11.14
N ALA A 17 39.01 30.40 -10.40
CA ALA A 17 39.70 29.18 -10.80
C ALA A 17 38.69 28.08 -11.19
N ALA A 18 39.08 27.27 -12.16
CA ALA A 18 38.40 26.05 -12.53
C ALA A 18 38.30 25.13 -11.31
N ASP A 19 37.10 24.96 -10.78
CA ASP A 19 36.79 23.92 -9.82
C ASP A 19 36.62 22.63 -10.63
N GLU A 20 37.57 21.72 -10.47
CA GLU A 20 37.55 20.41 -11.09
C GLU A 20 36.30 19.67 -10.60
N GLY A 21 35.38 19.43 -11.54
CA GLY A 21 34.09 18.83 -11.28
C GLY A 21 34.22 17.54 -10.47
N VAL A 22 33.78 17.61 -9.22
CA VAL A 22 33.37 16.43 -8.46
C VAL A 22 32.20 15.83 -9.23
N ALA A 23 32.45 14.69 -9.85
CA ALA A 23 31.45 13.92 -10.58
C ALA A 23 30.23 13.71 -9.68
N VAL A 24 29.10 14.25 -10.14
CA VAL A 24 27.78 14.03 -9.56
C VAL A 24 27.53 12.54 -9.49
N ALA A 25 27.10 12.09 -8.32
CA ALA A 25 26.75 10.71 -8.01
C ALA A 25 25.86 10.10 -9.11
N THR A 26 26.23 8.88 -9.50
CA THR A 26 25.62 8.04 -10.52
C THR A 26 24.09 7.99 -10.42
N ALA A 27 23.40 8.46 -11.46
CA ALA A 27 22.04 8.05 -11.74
C ALA A 27 22.02 6.52 -11.87
N VAL A 28 21.20 5.83 -11.08
CA VAL A 28 20.94 4.40 -11.24
C VAL A 28 20.44 4.21 -12.68
N GLN A 29 21.23 3.49 -13.48
CA GLN A 29 20.91 3.23 -14.87
C GLN A 29 19.73 2.25 -14.89
N GLN A 30 18.51 2.76 -15.11
CA GLN A 30 17.29 1.97 -15.13
C GLN A 30 17.37 0.95 -16.27
N SER A 31 17.10 -0.33 -15.96
CA SER A 31 17.09 -1.37 -16.99
C SER A 31 15.86 -1.22 -17.89
N ALA A 32 15.89 -1.82 -19.09
CA ALA A 32 14.72 -1.86 -19.97
C ALA A 32 13.51 -2.52 -19.29
N GLN A 33 13.77 -3.53 -18.45
CA GLN A 33 12.75 -4.22 -17.67
C GLN A 33 12.13 -3.33 -16.59
N ASP A 34 12.92 -2.47 -15.94
CA ASP A 34 12.40 -1.49 -14.97
C ASP A 34 11.53 -0.42 -15.63
N LEU A 35 11.85 -0.05 -16.87
CA LEU A 35 11.04 0.88 -17.67
C LEU A 35 9.73 0.22 -18.10
N GLU A 36 9.79 -1.00 -18.63
CA GLU A 36 8.60 -1.74 -19.10
C GLU A 36 7.60 -2.01 -17.96
N ARG A 37 8.09 -2.45 -16.80
CA ARG A 37 7.26 -2.66 -15.60
C ARG A 37 6.50 -1.40 -15.20
N ARG A 38 7.21 -0.28 -15.04
CA ARG A 38 6.59 0.99 -14.65
C ARG A 38 5.69 1.54 -15.74
N GLN A 39 6.05 1.36 -17.01
CA GLN A 39 5.20 1.78 -18.12
C GLN A 39 3.85 1.03 -18.11
N THR A 40 3.89 -0.29 -17.91
CA THR A 40 2.66 -1.12 -17.84
C THR A 40 1.72 -0.65 -16.74
N TRP A 41 2.26 -0.36 -15.55
CA TRP A 41 1.46 0.15 -14.44
C TRP A 41 1.00 1.60 -14.64
N THR A 42 1.88 2.49 -15.11
CA THR A 42 1.51 3.90 -15.34
C THR A 42 0.43 4.02 -16.42
N ASP A 43 0.48 3.25 -17.50
CA ASP A 43 -0.56 3.25 -18.54
C ASP A 43 -1.92 2.72 -18.05
N ALA A 44 -1.94 2.01 -16.92
CA ALA A 44 -3.16 1.52 -16.29
C ALA A 44 -4.07 2.68 -15.83
N ARG A 45 -3.48 3.76 -15.27
CA ARG A 45 -4.08 5.03 -14.80
C ARG A 45 -5.19 4.93 -13.73
N PHE A 46 -6.02 3.91 -13.78
CA PHE A 46 -7.16 3.70 -12.90
C PHE A 46 -7.19 2.25 -12.41
N GLY A 47 -7.23 2.08 -11.09
CA GLY A 47 -7.41 0.80 -10.42
C GLY A 47 -8.57 0.85 -9.43
N LEU A 48 -8.88 -0.33 -8.88
CA LEU A 48 -9.85 -0.47 -7.80
C LEU A 48 -9.18 -1.18 -6.62
N MET A 49 -9.16 -0.54 -5.46
CA MET A 49 -8.70 -1.15 -4.21
C MET A 49 -9.88 -1.69 -3.40
N VAL A 50 -9.71 -2.90 -2.84
CA VAL A 50 -10.64 -3.50 -1.88
C VAL A 50 -9.96 -3.70 -0.54
N HIS A 51 -10.52 -3.07 0.48
CA HIS A 51 -10.26 -3.38 1.89
C HIS A 51 -11.35 -4.29 2.43
N TRP A 52 -10.98 -5.53 2.74
CA TRP A 52 -11.90 -6.54 3.24
C TRP A 52 -11.24 -7.43 4.29
N GLY A 53 -11.99 -7.76 5.34
CA GLY A 53 -11.53 -8.56 6.47
C GLY A 53 -12.52 -8.54 7.63
N LEU A 54 -12.08 -9.01 8.79
CA LEU A 54 -12.89 -9.06 10.02
C LEU A 54 -13.52 -7.72 10.44
N PRO A 55 -12.92 -6.52 10.23
CA PRO A 55 -13.56 -5.25 10.60
C PRO A 55 -14.91 -5.01 9.90
N ALA A 56 -15.17 -5.69 8.78
CA ALA A 56 -16.44 -5.59 8.08
C ALA A 56 -17.64 -6.16 8.88
N ILE A 57 -17.40 -7.04 9.87
CA ILE A 57 -18.46 -7.55 10.75
C ILE A 57 -18.99 -6.46 11.69
N PRO A 58 -18.15 -5.83 12.55
CA PRO A 58 -18.62 -4.76 13.42
C PRO A 58 -18.90 -3.45 12.67
N ALA A 59 -18.37 -3.26 11.46
CA ALA A 59 -18.69 -2.15 10.56
C ALA A 59 -18.60 -0.74 11.22
N GLY A 60 -17.64 -0.56 12.12
CA GLY A 60 -17.38 0.70 12.84
C GLY A 60 -18.09 0.81 14.19
N ILE A 61 -18.83 -0.21 14.62
CA ILE A 61 -19.56 -0.25 15.89
C ILE A 61 -19.04 -1.40 16.76
N TRP A 62 -18.61 -1.08 17.98
CA TRP A 62 -18.18 -2.07 18.96
C TRP A 62 -19.00 -1.93 20.25
N HIS A 63 -19.58 -3.03 20.74
CA HIS A 63 -20.47 -3.04 21.93
C HIS A 63 -21.57 -1.96 21.89
N GLY A 64 -22.17 -1.76 20.71
CA GLY A 64 -23.24 -0.78 20.49
C GLY A 64 -22.78 0.69 20.48
N ARG A 65 -21.47 0.95 20.40
CA ARG A 65 -20.91 2.31 20.31
C ARG A 65 -20.18 2.50 18.99
N GLN A 66 -20.42 3.64 18.36
CA GLN A 66 -19.61 4.09 17.22
C GLN A 66 -18.16 4.28 17.66
N VAL A 67 -17.23 3.65 16.95
CA VAL A 67 -15.80 3.88 17.10
C VAL A 67 -15.40 4.99 16.12
N GLU A 68 -14.66 5.98 16.61
CA GLU A 68 -14.19 7.08 15.79
C GLU A 68 -12.98 6.70 14.94
N GLY A 69 -12.94 7.21 13.71
CA GLY A 69 -11.88 6.95 12.75
C GLY A 69 -12.28 5.90 11.71
N LEU A 70 -11.26 5.33 11.07
CA LEU A 70 -11.43 4.38 9.99
C LEU A 70 -11.85 3.01 10.52
N THR A 71 -12.73 2.31 9.81
CA THR A 71 -13.35 1.08 10.33
C THR A 71 -12.36 -0.07 10.44
N GLU A 72 -11.42 -0.18 9.51
CA GLU A 72 -10.36 -1.19 9.56
C GLU A 72 -9.38 -1.00 10.72
N TRP A 73 -9.42 0.16 11.39
CA TRP A 73 -8.67 0.46 12.61
C TRP A 73 -9.45 0.17 13.90
N ILE A 74 -10.64 -0.42 13.82
CA ILE A 74 -11.54 -0.58 14.98
C ILE A 74 -10.88 -1.33 16.14
N GLN A 75 -10.08 -2.37 15.88
CA GLN A 75 -9.37 -3.14 16.91
C GLN A 75 -8.43 -2.22 17.72
N TYR A 76 -7.61 -1.44 17.03
CA TYR A 76 -6.69 -0.50 17.65
C TYR A 76 -7.41 0.66 18.34
N LYS A 77 -8.40 1.27 17.68
CA LYS A 77 -9.09 2.47 18.20
C LYS A 77 -9.93 2.19 19.43
N ALA A 78 -10.60 1.04 19.46
CA ALA A 78 -11.37 0.61 20.62
C ALA A 78 -10.56 -0.25 21.61
N ARG A 79 -9.26 -0.48 21.36
CA ARG A 79 -8.37 -1.33 22.17
C ARG A 79 -9.02 -2.69 22.46
N ILE A 80 -9.56 -3.32 21.42
CA ILE A 80 -10.29 -4.59 21.52
C ILE A 80 -9.28 -5.70 21.80
N PRO A 81 -9.37 -6.44 22.92
CA PRO A 81 -8.46 -7.53 23.21
C PRO A 81 -8.43 -8.56 22.07
N LEU A 82 -7.24 -9.01 21.68
CA LEU A 82 -7.04 -9.93 20.56
C LEU A 82 -7.92 -11.18 20.70
N ALA A 83 -8.00 -11.76 21.91
CA ALA A 83 -8.82 -12.93 22.18
C ALA A 83 -10.33 -12.70 21.96
N GLU A 84 -10.79 -11.45 22.07
CA GLU A 84 -12.17 -11.07 21.75
C GLU A 84 -12.34 -10.83 20.26
N TYR A 85 -11.41 -10.09 19.64
CA TYR A 85 -11.45 -9.77 18.22
C TYR A 85 -11.37 -11.02 17.33
N ARG A 86 -10.55 -12.01 17.69
CA ARG A 86 -10.41 -13.28 16.95
C ARG A 86 -11.74 -14.03 16.79
N LYS A 87 -12.69 -13.86 17.70
CA LYS A 87 -14.00 -14.51 17.63
C LYS A 87 -14.83 -14.06 16.42
N LEU A 88 -14.53 -12.89 15.85
CA LEU A 88 -15.17 -12.43 14.62
C LEU A 88 -14.97 -13.43 13.47
N ALA A 89 -13.86 -14.17 13.45
CA ALA A 89 -13.59 -15.18 12.42
C ALA A 89 -14.61 -16.33 12.45
N GLU A 90 -15.15 -16.68 13.63
CA GLU A 90 -16.15 -17.74 13.80
C GLU A 90 -17.46 -17.44 13.05
N ASP A 91 -17.79 -16.15 12.91
CA ASP A 91 -19.00 -15.66 12.23
C ASP A 91 -18.73 -15.19 10.79
N PHE A 92 -17.47 -15.20 10.33
CA PHE A 92 -17.10 -14.66 9.02
C PHE A 92 -17.46 -15.64 7.88
N ASN A 93 -18.69 -15.55 7.37
CA ASN A 93 -19.17 -16.38 6.26
C ASN A 93 -19.78 -15.58 5.09
N PRO A 94 -18.97 -14.97 4.22
CA PRO A 94 -19.46 -14.15 3.11
C PRO A 94 -20.00 -15.00 1.96
N THR A 95 -21.16 -15.63 2.17
CA THR A 95 -21.82 -16.53 1.21
C THR A 95 -22.16 -15.89 -0.15
N SER A 96 -22.28 -14.56 -0.21
CA SER A 96 -22.52 -13.82 -1.45
C SER A 96 -21.24 -13.42 -2.20
N PHE A 97 -20.05 -13.77 -1.70
CA PHE A 97 -18.80 -13.42 -2.36
C PHE A 97 -18.62 -14.14 -3.70
N SER A 98 -18.29 -13.35 -4.72
CA SER A 98 -17.94 -13.81 -6.07
C SER A 98 -16.80 -12.97 -6.63
N ALA A 99 -15.60 -13.56 -6.71
CA ALA A 99 -14.43 -12.91 -7.29
C ALA A 99 -14.68 -12.45 -8.73
N ARG A 100 -15.35 -13.29 -9.54
CA ARG A 100 -15.71 -12.96 -10.93
C ARG A 100 -16.64 -11.76 -11.02
N GLU A 101 -17.62 -11.63 -10.12
CA GLU A 101 -18.48 -10.45 -10.12
C GLU A 101 -17.72 -9.19 -9.75
N TRP A 102 -16.84 -9.25 -8.76
CA TRP A 102 -16.03 -8.12 -8.32
C TRP A 102 -15.10 -7.63 -9.44
N VAL A 103 -14.34 -8.54 -10.05
CA VAL A 103 -13.41 -8.20 -11.12
C VAL A 103 -14.14 -7.75 -12.39
N ARG A 104 -15.27 -8.38 -12.74
CA ARG A 104 -16.11 -7.92 -13.86
C ARG A 104 -16.59 -6.49 -13.63
N MET A 105 -17.07 -6.15 -12.43
CA MET A 105 -17.48 -4.77 -12.11
C MET A 105 -16.31 -3.78 -12.22
N ALA A 106 -15.12 -4.15 -11.76
CA ALA A 106 -13.92 -3.32 -11.92
C ALA A 106 -13.61 -3.09 -13.41
N ALA A 107 -13.66 -4.14 -14.23
CA ALA A 107 -13.43 -4.05 -15.68
C ALA A 107 -14.47 -3.16 -16.38
N GLU A 108 -15.75 -3.30 -16.02
CA GLU A 108 -16.85 -2.50 -16.56
C GLU A 108 -16.76 -1.03 -16.15
N ALA A 109 -16.24 -0.74 -14.95
CA ALA A 109 -15.91 0.61 -14.52
C ALA A 109 -14.69 1.20 -15.26
N GLY A 110 -13.94 0.37 -15.98
CA GLY A 110 -12.75 0.77 -16.76
C GLY A 110 -11.43 0.62 -16.01
N ALA A 111 -11.43 0.04 -14.81
CA ALA A 111 -10.21 -0.23 -14.05
C ALA A 111 -9.29 -1.21 -14.82
N LYS A 112 -7.98 -1.00 -14.68
CA LYS A 112 -6.94 -1.79 -15.34
C LYS A 112 -6.14 -2.64 -14.36
N TYR A 113 -6.24 -2.34 -13.07
CA TYR A 113 -5.69 -3.15 -12.00
C TYR A 113 -6.64 -3.22 -10.81
N PHE A 114 -6.52 -4.28 -10.02
CA PHE A 114 -7.36 -4.56 -8.85
C PHE A 114 -6.46 -4.89 -7.66
N VAL A 115 -6.52 -4.08 -6.59
CA VAL A 115 -5.68 -4.26 -5.40
C VAL A 115 -6.47 -4.87 -4.28
N TYR A 116 -6.02 -6.02 -3.78
CA TYR A 116 -6.71 -6.76 -2.72
C TYR A 116 -5.90 -6.80 -1.43
N THR A 117 -6.53 -6.54 -0.28
CA THR A 117 -5.91 -6.67 1.05
C THR A 117 -5.68 -8.13 1.41
N ALA A 118 -4.45 -8.63 1.21
CA ALA A 118 -4.07 -9.99 1.62
C ALA A 118 -3.90 -10.12 3.14
N LYS A 119 -3.43 -9.05 3.81
CA LYS A 119 -3.39 -8.95 5.26
C LYS A 119 -3.39 -7.48 5.67
N HIS A 120 -4.34 -7.06 6.50
CA HIS A 120 -4.36 -5.72 7.10
C HIS A 120 -3.64 -5.74 8.48
N HIS A 121 -3.68 -4.62 9.19
CA HIS A 121 -3.04 -4.46 10.50
C HIS A 121 -3.56 -5.41 11.57
N ASP A 122 -4.78 -5.94 11.45
CA ASP A 122 -5.34 -6.90 12.41
C ASP A 122 -4.69 -8.28 12.34
N GLY A 123 -3.79 -8.49 11.37
CA GLY A 123 -3.01 -9.72 11.23
C GLY A 123 -3.77 -10.87 10.58
N PHE A 124 -5.04 -10.68 10.23
CA PHE A 124 -5.87 -11.73 9.63
C PHE A 124 -5.56 -11.86 8.13
N ALA A 125 -5.10 -13.05 7.72
CA ALA A 125 -4.77 -13.30 6.33
C ALA A 125 -6.05 -13.61 5.52
N MET A 126 -6.29 -12.81 4.49
CA MET A 126 -7.43 -12.95 3.58
C MET A 126 -7.10 -13.85 2.37
N TYR A 127 -6.27 -14.86 2.61
CA TYR A 127 -5.87 -15.93 1.68
C TYR A 127 -5.47 -17.15 2.52
N HIS A 128 -5.29 -18.32 1.90
CA HIS A 128 -4.92 -19.54 2.62
C HIS A 128 -3.42 -19.58 2.98
N SER A 129 -3.02 -18.84 4.00
CA SER A 129 -1.64 -18.85 4.50
C SER A 129 -1.32 -20.16 5.23
N GLN A 130 -0.18 -20.78 4.94
CA GLN A 130 0.32 -21.94 5.68
C GLN A 130 1.19 -21.54 6.89
N VAL A 131 1.41 -20.23 7.06
CA VAL A 131 2.29 -19.66 8.10
C VAL A 131 1.54 -19.47 9.41
N SER A 132 0.24 -19.20 9.35
CA SER A 132 -0.64 -18.98 10.52
C SER A 132 -2.04 -19.49 10.20
N ASP A 133 -2.67 -20.15 11.17
CA ASP A 133 -4.07 -20.57 11.13
C ASP A 133 -5.06 -19.39 11.23
N TYR A 134 -4.57 -18.18 11.52
CA TYR A 134 -5.37 -16.96 11.57
C TYR A 134 -5.61 -16.38 10.17
N ASN A 135 -6.33 -17.16 9.37
CA ASN A 135 -6.63 -16.85 7.98
C ASN A 135 -8.07 -17.23 7.61
N ILE A 136 -8.54 -16.69 6.50
CA ILE A 136 -9.93 -16.84 6.04
C ILE A 136 -10.35 -18.29 5.78
N VAL A 137 -9.41 -19.19 5.43
CA VAL A 137 -9.73 -20.60 5.17
C VAL A 137 -9.82 -21.39 6.47
N ASP A 138 -8.79 -21.29 7.32
CA ASP A 138 -8.68 -22.15 8.50
C ASP A 138 -9.53 -21.66 9.70
N ALA A 139 -9.69 -20.34 9.86
CA ALA A 139 -10.34 -19.77 11.04
C ALA A 139 -11.83 -19.43 10.83
N THR A 140 -12.39 -19.67 9.65
CA THR A 140 -13.77 -19.24 9.33
C THR A 140 -14.60 -20.35 8.67
N PRO A 141 -15.93 -20.29 8.75
CA PRO A 141 -16.81 -21.19 7.99
C PRO A 141 -16.83 -20.96 6.47
N PHE A 142 -16.08 -19.97 5.94
CA PHE A 142 -16.04 -19.67 4.50
C PHE A 142 -15.28 -20.73 3.69
N ASP A 143 -14.18 -21.27 4.24
CA ASP A 143 -13.36 -22.37 3.68
C ASP A 143 -13.01 -22.21 2.17
N ARG A 144 -12.70 -20.99 1.75
CA ARG A 144 -12.33 -20.63 0.37
C ARG A 144 -11.19 -19.62 0.38
N ASP A 145 -10.29 -19.72 -0.59
CA ASP A 145 -9.19 -18.77 -0.78
C ASP A 145 -9.60 -17.67 -1.77
N PRO A 146 -10.05 -16.49 -1.30
CA PRO A 146 -10.54 -15.44 -2.20
C PRO A 146 -9.42 -14.80 -3.03
N LEU A 147 -8.17 -14.80 -2.56
CA LEU A 147 -7.06 -14.26 -3.35
C LEU A 147 -6.77 -15.16 -4.56
N ALA A 148 -6.87 -16.48 -4.40
CA ALA A 148 -6.79 -17.42 -5.53
C ALA A 148 -7.91 -17.21 -6.54
N GLU A 149 -9.15 -17.06 -6.06
CA GLU A 149 -10.31 -16.82 -6.93
C GLU A 149 -10.22 -15.45 -7.65
N LEU A 150 -9.71 -14.42 -6.97
CA LEU A 150 -9.50 -13.09 -7.55
C LEU A 150 -8.35 -13.09 -8.57
N ALA A 151 -7.28 -13.85 -8.34
CA ALA A 151 -6.20 -14.01 -9.31
C ALA A 151 -6.69 -14.65 -10.61
N GLU A 152 -7.48 -15.72 -10.52
CA GLU A 152 -8.12 -16.35 -11.69
C GLU A 152 -9.02 -15.34 -12.42
N ALA A 153 -9.90 -14.65 -11.69
CA ALA A 153 -10.81 -13.68 -12.29
C ALA A 153 -10.08 -12.49 -12.94
N CYS A 154 -9.02 -11.98 -12.32
CA CYS A 154 -8.18 -10.91 -12.89
C CYS A 154 -7.55 -11.35 -14.21
N ALA A 155 -6.99 -12.56 -14.27
CA ALA A 155 -6.42 -13.12 -15.49
C ALA A 155 -7.48 -13.31 -16.59
N GLU A 156 -8.69 -13.78 -16.25
CA GLU A 156 -9.81 -13.95 -17.20
C GLU A 156 -10.26 -12.61 -17.82
N HIS A 157 -10.21 -11.52 -17.06
CA HIS A 157 -10.68 -10.21 -17.48
C HIS A 157 -9.56 -9.27 -17.99
N GLY A 158 -8.31 -9.73 -18.02
CA GLY A 158 -7.16 -8.89 -18.41
C GLY A 158 -6.92 -7.71 -17.46
N ILE A 159 -7.23 -7.90 -16.18
CA ILE A 159 -6.95 -6.96 -15.10
C ILE A 159 -5.65 -7.36 -14.42
N MET A 160 -4.77 -6.40 -14.19
CA MET A 160 -3.55 -6.62 -13.41
C MET A 160 -3.91 -6.83 -11.93
N LEU A 161 -3.49 -7.95 -11.34
CA LEU A 161 -3.66 -8.18 -9.91
C LEU A 161 -2.60 -7.39 -9.12
N GLY A 162 -3.05 -6.60 -8.16
CA GLY A 162 -2.23 -6.00 -7.12
C GLY A 162 -2.58 -6.57 -5.74
N VAL A 163 -1.60 -6.61 -4.84
CA VAL A 163 -1.80 -7.11 -3.48
C VAL A 163 -1.34 -6.08 -2.46
N TYR A 164 -2.25 -5.71 -1.57
CA TYR A 164 -1.94 -4.95 -0.37
C TYR A 164 -1.45 -5.91 0.72
N TYR A 165 -0.39 -5.53 1.43
CA TYR A 165 0.12 -6.29 2.57
C TYR A 165 0.66 -5.36 3.66
N SER A 166 0.13 -5.47 4.88
CA SER A 166 0.70 -4.79 6.04
C SER A 166 1.91 -5.55 6.56
N GLN A 167 3.08 -5.11 6.10
CA GLN A 167 4.36 -5.74 6.39
C GLN A 167 4.87 -5.47 7.81
N MET A 168 4.54 -4.30 8.37
CA MET A 168 5.10 -3.82 9.62
C MET A 168 4.12 -3.94 10.80
N ILE A 169 2.85 -3.60 10.61
CA ILE A 169 1.84 -3.65 11.67
C ILE A 169 1.10 -4.99 11.60
N ASP A 170 1.10 -5.71 12.72
CA ASP A 170 0.35 -6.95 12.89
C ASP A 170 -0.11 -7.07 14.34
N TRP A 171 -1.38 -6.74 14.62
CA TRP A 171 -1.93 -6.73 15.98
C TRP A 171 -2.17 -8.13 16.56
N GLU A 172 -1.97 -9.19 15.78
CA GLU A 172 -2.02 -10.57 16.24
C GLU A 172 -0.70 -11.06 16.81
N ASP A 173 0.44 -10.57 16.30
CA ASP A 173 1.76 -11.09 16.66
C ASP A 173 2.43 -10.22 17.75
N PRO A 174 2.79 -10.78 18.92
CA PRO A 174 3.46 -10.05 20.01
C PRO A 174 4.85 -9.52 19.63
N ASP A 175 5.48 -10.10 18.61
CA ASP A 175 6.80 -9.70 18.13
C ASP A 175 6.74 -8.55 17.12
N ALA A 176 5.55 -8.18 16.61
CA ALA A 176 5.35 -7.06 15.68
C ALA A 176 5.36 -5.69 16.40
N VAL A 177 6.50 -5.37 17.00
CA VAL A 177 6.72 -4.14 17.77
C VAL A 177 6.99 -2.94 16.86
N GLY A 178 6.63 -1.74 17.33
CA GLY A 178 6.85 -0.48 16.62
C GLY A 178 5.69 0.51 16.77
N PRO A 179 5.67 1.59 16.00
CA PRO A 179 4.52 2.49 15.90
C PRO A 179 3.21 1.72 15.70
N GLN A 180 2.18 2.08 16.48
CA GLN A 180 0.84 1.49 16.43
C GLN A 180 0.78 -0.04 16.62
N CYS A 181 1.77 -0.64 17.27
CA CYS A 181 1.69 -2.04 17.69
C CYS A 181 0.58 -2.29 18.74
N ASN A 182 0.29 -3.56 18.99
CA ASN A 182 -0.69 -3.98 20.00
C ASN A 182 -0.11 -3.92 21.42
N ASP A 183 -0.04 -2.71 21.97
CA ASP A 183 0.42 -2.42 23.33
C ASP A 183 -0.64 -2.64 24.43
N TRP A 184 -1.85 -3.10 24.07
CA TRP A 184 -2.93 -3.37 25.03
C TRP A 184 -3.05 -4.85 25.38
N ASP A 185 -2.63 -5.76 24.49
CA ASP A 185 -2.53 -7.19 24.77
C ASP A 185 -1.08 -7.63 25.08
N PHE A 186 -0.08 -6.96 24.49
CA PHE A 186 1.32 -7.35 24.60
C PHE A 186 2.20 -6.26 25.20
N ASP A 187 3.30 -6.66 25.82
CA ASP A 187 4.34 -5.75 26.29
C ASP A 187 5.37 -5.54 25.17
N PRO A 188 5.44 -4.36 24.52
CA PRO A 188 6.36 -4.13 23.41
C PRO A 188 7.84 -4.26 23.81
N ALA A 189 8.18 -4.20 25.10
CA ALA A 189 9.54 -4.40 25.57
C ALA A 189 10.01 -5.87 25.44
N GLN A 190 9.08 -6.80 25.22
CA GLN A 190 9.36 -8.23 25.10
C GLN A 190 9.36 -8.73 23.65
N GLY A 191 8.86 -7.95 22.70
CA GLY A 191 8.79 -8.37 21.30
C GLY A 191 10.09 -8.16 20.51
N ASP A 192 10.26 -8.95 19.45
CA ASP A 192 11.38 -8.86 18.51
C ASP A 192 10.87 -8.78 17.07
N PHE A 193 10.90 -7.58 16.46
CA PHE A 193 10.41 -7.39 15.10
C PHE A 193 11.07 -8.33 14.08
N HIS A 194 12.36 -8.65 14.23
CA HIS A 194 13.03 -9.59 13.32
C HIS A 194 12.53 -11.03 13.51
N ALA A 195 12.08 -11.40 14.72
CA ALA A 195 11.43 -12.68 14.96
C ALA A 195 10.06 -12.73 14.25
N TYR A 196 9.21 -11.71 14.40
CA TYR A 196 7.97 -11.57 13.64
C TYR A 196 8.22 -11.63 12.13
N TRP A 197 9.21 -10.88 11.64
CA TRP A 197 9.54 -10.82 10.23
C TRP A 197 9.90 -12.20 9.65
N ARG A 198 10.85 -12.90 10.30
CA ARG A 198 11.32 -14.22 9.85
C ARG A 198 10.26 -15.30 10.00
N ARG A 199 9.42 -15.23 11.04
CA ARG A 199 8.41 -16.26 11.35
C ARG A 199 7.14 -16.08 10.53
N LYS A 200 6.72 -14.83 10.28
CA LYS A 200 5.41 -14.50 9.70
C LYS A 200 5.54 -13.68 8.42
N ALA A 201 6.08 -12.46 8.49
CA ALA A 201 5.94 -11.50 7.40
C ALA A 201 6.64 -11.91 6.08
N ALA A 202 7.93 -12.26 6.13
CA ALA A 202 8.66 -12.68 4.94
C ALA A 202 8.16 -14.02 4.36
N PRO A 203 7.85 -15.05 5.18
CA PRO A 203 7.20 -16.25 4.68
C PRO A 203 5.85 -15.97 3.98
N GLN A 204 4.99 -15.16 4.57
CA GLN A 204 3.70 -14.78 3.96
C GLN A 204 3.88 -14.02 2.64
N LEU A 205 4.84 -13.08 2.57
CA LEU A 205 5.18 -12.43 1.30
C LEU A 205 5.60 -13.46 0.24
N ARG A 206 6.42 -14.45 0.60
CA ARG A 206 6.82 -15.51 -0.33
C ARG A 206 5.62 -16.35 -0.79
N GLU A 207 4.67 -16.65 0.07
CA GLU A 207 3.43 -17.35 -0.32
C GLU A 207 2.65 -16.54 -1.36
N ILE A 208 2.42 -15.26 -1.09
CA ILE A 208 1.70 -14.34 -1.99
C ILE A 208 2.38 -14.28 -3.36
N LEU A 209 3.70 -14.11 -3.37
CA LEU A 209 4.49 -13.92 -4.60
C LEU A 209 4.69 -15.19 -5.42
N THR A 210 4.32 -16.37 -4.92
CA THR A 210 4.57 -17.66 -5.62
C THR A 210 3.32 -18.47 -5.92
N ARG A 211 2.19 -18.21 -5.25
CA ARG A 211 1.00 -19.06 -5.31
C ARG A 211 -0.18 -18.45 -6.09
N TYR A 212 -0.14 -17.16 -6.40
CA TYR A 212 -1.31 -16.41 -6.92
C TYR A 212 -1.11 -15.86 -8.34
N GLY A 213 -0.24 -16.51 -9.13
CA GLY A 213 0.03 -16.10 -10.52
C GLY A 213 0.88 -14.84 -10.63
N ASP A 214 0.63 -14.07 -11.67
CA ASP A 214 1.37 -12.83 -11.96
C ASP A 214 0.83 -11.69 -11.09
N ILE A 215 1.67 -11.19 -10.19
CA ILE A 215 1.38 -10.01 -9.37
C ILE A 215 2.02 -8.80 -10.05
N GLY A 216 1.21 -7.82 -10.43
CA GLY A 216 1.70 -6.60 -11.10
C GLY A 216 1.98 -5.45 -10.15
N LEU A 217 1.51 -5.52 -8.90
CA LEU A 217 1.71 -4.47 -7.90
C LEU A 217 1.72 -5.03 -6.48
N MET A 218 2.74 -4.65 -5.71
CA MET A 218 2.80 -4.87 -4.26
C MET A 218 2.62 -3.54 -3.54
N TRP A 219 1.50 -3.40 -2.84
CA TRP A 219 1.13 -2.21 -2.09
C TRP A 219 1.42 -2.43 -0.60
N PHE A 220 2.54 -1.92 -0.14
CA PHE A 220 2.91 -1.94 1.28
C PHE A 220 2.29 -0.75 2.01
N ASP A 221 2.17 -0.82 3.33
CA ASP A 221 1.52 0.25 4.09
C ASP A 221 2.32 0.68 5.33
N MET A 222 1.99 1.87 5.82
CA MET A 222 2.54 2.47 7.05
C MET A 222 4.08 2.34 7.13
N PRO A 223 4.86 3.08 6.30
CA PRO A 223 6.31 2.89 6.14
C PRO A 223 7.16 3.16 7.39
N SER A 224 6.54 3.70 8.45
CA SER A 224 7.24 4.23 9.62
C SER A 224 7.65 3.11 10.58
N GLY A 225 8.94 2.81 10.65
CA GLY A 225 9.52 1.99 11.72
C GLY A 225 9.89 0.56 11.32
N ILE A 226 9.73 0.17 10.05
CA ILE A 226 10.30 -1.08 9.54
C ILE A 226 11.85 -1.00 9.56
N PRO A 227 12.56 -2.03 10.07
CA PRO A 227 14.01 -2.13 9.94
C PRO A 227 14.47 -2.17 8.48
N GLU A 228 15.60 -1.53 8.18
CA GLU A 228 16.12 -1.38 6.82
C GLU A 228 16.43 -2.72 6.14
N ASP A 229 16.96 -3.69 6.89
CA ASP A 229 17.26 -5.04 6.40
C ASP A 229 15.99 -5.82 6.04
N CYS A 230 14.93 -5.68 6.85
CA CYS A 230 13.62 -6.29 6.58
C CYS A 230 12.97 -5.66 5.34
N ALA A 231 13.01 -4.33 5.22
CA ALA A 231 12.50 -3.63 4.04
C ALA A 231 13.26 -4.05 2.77
N GLN A 232 14.59 -4.16 2.85
CA GLN A 232 15.42 -4.64 1.75
C GLN A 232 15.09 -6.09 1.37
N GLU A 233 14.90 -6.98 2.34
CA GLU A 233 14.49 -8.36 2.07
C GLU A 233 13.14 -8.44 1.36
N ALA A 234 12.15 -7.64 1.77
CA ALA A 234 10.87 -7.58 1.06
C ALA A 234 11.01 -7.08 -0.38
N PHE A 235 11.83 -6.06 -0.60
CA PHE A 235 12.11 -5.58 -1.96
C PHE A 235 12.75 -6.67 -2.82
N ASP A 236 13.78 -7.34 -2.29
CA ASP A 236 14.50 -8.39 -2.98
C ASP A 236 13.58 -9.57 -3.31
N LEU A 237 12.69 -9.97 -2.39
CA LEU A 237 11.68 -10.99 -2.61
C LEU A 237 10.76 -10.65 -3.79
N VAL A 238 10.23 -9.42 -3.82
CA VAL A 238 9.36 -8.99 -4.93
C VAL A 238 10.14 -8.97 -6.24
N ARG A 239 11.38 -8.47 -6.25
CA ARG A 239 12.21 -8.43 -7.47
C ARG A 239 12.59 -9.81 -7.99
N GLU A 240 12.89 -10.74 -7.11
CA GLU A 240 13.26 -12.11 -7.48
C GLU A 240 12.06 -12.89 -8.01
N LEU A 241 10.93 -12.83 -7.31
CA LEU A 241 9.78 -13.70 -7.55
C LEU A 241 8.77 -13.10 -8.53
N GLN A 242 8.65 -11.78 -8.55
CA GLN A 242 7.68 -11.03 -9.37
C GLN A 242 8.38 -9.80 -9.99
N PRO A 243 9.35 -10.00 -10.90
CA PRO A 243 10.15 -8.91 -11.46
C PRO A 243 9.33 -7.88 -12.25
N GLY A 244 8.09 -8.20 -12.61
CA GLY A 244 7.10 -7.31 -13.22
C GLY A 244 6.24 -6.51 -12.21
N ALA A 245 6.36 -6.73 -10.90
CA ALA A 245 5.54 -6.06 -9.89
C ALA A 245 6.11 -4.69 -9.49
N VAL A 246 5.30 -3.62 -9.57
CA VAL A 246 5.69 -2.32 -9.02
C VAL A 246 5.56 -2.30 -7.49
N ILE A 247 6.45 -1.57 -6.82
CA ILE A 247 6.51 -1.42 -5.36
C ILE A 247 6.30 0.06 -5.00
N ASN A 248 5.36 0.33 -4.10
CA ASN A 248 5.05 1.67 -3.65
C ASN A 248 6.08 2.21 -2.61
N SER A 249 6.11 3.52 -2.42
CA SER A 249 6.98 4.19 -1.45
C SER A 249 6.69 3.87 0.02
N ARG A 250 5.54 3.26 0.32
CA ARG A 250 5.16 2.91 1.70
C ARG A 250 5.78 1.60 2.20
N LEU A 251 6.61 0.92 1.40
CA LEU A 251 7.47 -0.13 1.92
C LEU A 251 8.38 0.39 3.04
N GLY A 252 8.92 1.61 2.90
CA GLY A 252 9.77 2.25 3.91
C GLY A 252 11.20 1.70 3.94
N GLY A 253 11.87 1.88 5.08
CA GLY A 253 13.21 1.33 5.33
C GLY A 253 14.34 1.80 4.39
N GLY A 254 14.17 2.94 3.73
CA GLY A 254 15.20 3.54 2.87
C GLY A 254 15.35 2.92 1.48
N VAL A 255 14.54 1.91 1.15
CA VAL A 255 14.55 1.28 -0.18
C VAL A 255 14.01 2.24 -1.24
N ALA A 256 14.62 2.24 -2.43
CA ALA A 256 14.13 3.04 -3.56
C ALA A 256 12.86 2.42 -4.17
N PRO A 257 11.69 3.07 -4.08
CA PRO A 257 10.45 2.52 -4.64
C PRO A 257 10.34 2.75 -6.15
N ASP A 258 9.44 2.02 -6.81
CA ASP A 258 9.13 2.26 -8.23
C ASP A 258 8.30 3.53 -8.41
N TYR A 259 7.35 3.77 -7.50
CA TYR A 259 6.44 4.92 -7.54
C TYR A 259 6.15 5.47 -6.14
N THR A 260 5.73 6.73 -6.07
CA THR A 260 5.32 7.39 -4.83
C THR A 260 3.83 7.18 -4.57
N SER A 261 3.48 6.58 -3.45
CA SER A 261 2.10 6.64 -2.93
C SER A 261 1.94 7.98 -2.22
N MET A 262 1.03 8.80 -2.74
CA MET A 262 0.69 10.11 -2.19
C MET A 262 -0.21 9.95 -0.96
N ASP A 263 -0.48 11.07 -0.28
CA ASP A 263 -1.42 11.09 0.82
C ASP A 263 -2.82 10.63 0.37
N ASP A 264 -3.48 9.89 1.25
CA ASP A 264 -4.80 9.31 1.00
C ASP A 264 -5.84 10.40 0.74
N ASN A 265 -6.72 10.18 -0.25
CA ASN A 265 -7.75 11.14 -0.66
C ASN A 265 -7.20 12.54 -1.02
N TYR A 266 -5.89 12.68 -1.27
CA TYR A 266 -5.27 13.96 -1.60
C TYR A 266 -5.01 14.06 -3.11
N PHE A 267 -5.74 14.95 -3.75
CA PHE A 267 -5.71 15.11 -5.21
C PHE A 267 -4.87 16.29 -5.68
N ASN A 268 -4.50 17.24 -4.80
CA ASN A 268 -3.79 18.47 -5.21
C ASN A 268 -2.26 18.30 -5.26
N ASN A 269 -1.79 17.29 -6.01
CA ASN A 269 -0.38 16.98 -6.14
C ASN A 269 0.27 17.86 -7.23
N LEU A 270 1.30 18.62 -6.86
CA LEU A 270 2.17 19.29 -7.82
C LEU A 270 3.09 18.24 -8.44
N LEU A 271 3.09 18.15 -9.77
CA LEU A 271 3.83 17.19 -10.62
C LEU A 271 5.08 16.60 -9.92
N PRO A 272 4.97 15.43 -9.28
CA PRO A 272 6.09 14.79 -8.61
C PRO A 272 7.16 14.38 -9.62
N GLU A 273 8.42 14.32 -9.18
CA GLU A 273 9.55 13.92 -10.05
C GLU A 273 9.54 12.42 -10.42
N ARG A 274 8.81 11.60 -9.63
CA ARG A 274 8.62 10.15 -9.84
C ARG A 274 7.17 9.88 -10.21
N ASP A 275 6.92 8.77 -10.91
CA ASP A 275 5.59 8.18 -11.04
C ASP A 275 4.90 8.10 -9.68
N TRP A 276 3.58 8.32 -9.64
CA TRP A 276 2.86 8.44 -8.37
C TRP A 276 1.43 7.94 -8.46
N GLU A 277 0.89 7.56 -7.31
CA GLU A 277 -0.48 7.09 -7.13
C GLU A 277 -1.16 7.85 -5.98
N THR A 278 -2.41 8.27 -6.17
CA THR A 278 -3.29 8.61 -5.06
C THR A 278 -4.28 7.47 -4.88
N ALA A 279 -4.30 6.88 -3.68
CA ALA A 279 -5.37 5.99 -3.27
C ALA A 279 -6.51 6.81 -2.64
N ALA A 280 -7.76 6.52 -2.99
CA ALA A 280 -8.92 7.27 -2.55
C ALA A 280 -10.06 6.36 -2.13
N THR A 281 -10.72 6.72 -1.03
CA THR A 281 -11.91 6.02 -0.58
C THR A 281 -13.14 6.54 -1.33
N THR A 282 -14.17 5.71 -1.49
CA THR A 282 -15.47 6.13 -2.02
C THR A 282 -16.37 6.77 -0.97
N ASN A 283 -16.02 6.61 0.31
CA ASN A 283 -16.72 7.13 1.48
C ASN A 283 -15.68 7.59 2.52
N ASP A 284 -16.01 7.69 3.80
CA ASP A 284 -15.12 8.18 4.88
C ASP A 284 -14.21 7.09 5.51
N SER A 285 -14.22 5.86 4.98
CA SER A 285 -13.51 4.68 5.51
C SER A 285 -12.94 3.81 4.37
N TRP A 286 -11.91 3.01 4.64
CA TRP A 286 -11.40 2.05 3.64
C TRP A 286 -12.20 0.75 3.67
N ALA A 287 -12.33 0.14 4.85
CA ALA A 287 -13.22 -1.00 5.03
C ALA A 287 -14.68 -0.57 5.16
N PHE A 288 -15.57 -1.55 4.96
CA PHE A 288 -17.02 -1.39 5.11
C PHE A 288 -17.39 -0.74 6.44
N ALA A 289 -18.16 0.35 6.37
CA ALA A 289 -18.73 1.06 7.51
C ALA A 289 -20.26 1.05 7.41
N GLU A 290 -20.95 0.95 8.56
CA GLU A 290 -22.42 1.06 8.60
C GLU A 290 -22.89 2.49 8.19
N ARG A 291 -24.19 2.66 7.96
CA ARG A 291 -24.83 3.87 7.41
C ARG A 291 -24.29 5.18 7.98
N GLY A 292 -24.06 6.15 7.09
CA GLY A 292 -23.59 7.50 7.45
C GLY A 292 -22.19 7.83 6.93
N ALA A 293 -21.52 6.89 6.26
CA ALA A 293 -20.13 6.99 5.81
C ALA A 293 -19.80 8.06 4.74
N GLY A 294 -20.67 9.04 4.46
CA GLY A 294 -20.30 10.17 3.59
C GLY A 294 -19.90 9.79 2.16
N TRP A 295 -20.65 8.92 1.49
CA TRP A 295 -20.37 8.51 0.10
C TRP A 295 -20.16 9.72 -0.83
N LYS A 296 -19.00 9.74 -1.49
CA LYS A 296 -18.62 10.79 -2.44
C LYS A 296 -19.50 10.68 -3.69
N PRO A 297 -19.94 11.80 -4.29
CA PRO A 297 -20.68 11.78 -5.54
C PRO A 297 -19.81 11.20 -6.67
N VAL A 298 -20.43 10.48 -7.60
CA VAL A 298 -19.73 9.88 -8.75
C VAL A 298 -19.00 10.94 -9.57
N GLU A 299 -19.61 12.11 -9.74
CA GLU A 299 -18.99 13.25 -10.43
C GLU A 299 -17.68 13.67 -9.74
N GLY A 300 -17.66 13.71 -8.41
CA GLY A 300 -16.46 14.05 -7.64
C GLY A 300 -15.35 13.00 -7.79
N LEU A 301 -15.70 11.72 -7.84
CA LEU A 301 -14.74 10.64 -8.09
C LEU A 301 -14.17 10.71 -9.52
N CYS A 302 -15.02 10.98 -10.51
CA CYS A 302 -14.60 11.17 -11.90
C CYS A 302 -13.69 12.40 -12.07
N GLU A 303 -14.01 13.51 -11.41
CA GLU A 303 -13.18 14.72 -11.42
C GLU A 303 -11.81 14.46 -10.77
N ALA A 304 -11.79 13.76 -9.64
CA ALA A 304 -10.56 13.36 -8.96
C ALA A 304 -9.68 12.48 -9.86
N LEU A 305 -10.26 11.45 -10.49
CA LEU A 305 -9.56 10.60 -11.45
C LEU A 305 -8.98 11.42 -12.61
N ALA A 306 -9.80 12.28 -13.24
CA ALA A 306 -9.36 13.11 -14.35
C ALA A 306 -8.24 14.07 -13.94
N TYR A 307 -8.33 14.68 -12.75
CA TYR A 307 -7.32 15.59 -12.21
C TYR A 307 -5.98 14.88 -11.99
N THR A 308 -6.01 13.67 -11.43
CA THR A 308 -4.84 12.83 -11.16
C THR A 308 -4.16 12.42 -12.47
N VAL A 309 -4.94 11.86 -13.41
CA VAL A 309 -4.42 11.39 -14.69
C VAL A 309 -3.88 12.54 -15.55
N SER A 310 -4.51 13.74 -15.52
CA SER A 310 -4.01 14.90 -16.26
C SER A 310 -2.65 15.41 -15.76
N ARG A 311 -2.16 14.90 -14.62
CA ARG A 311 -0.86 15.21 -14.01
C ARG A 311 0.09 14.01 -14.00
N GLY A 312 -0.20 13.00 -14.82
CA GLY A 312 0.63 11.81 -14.98
C GLY A 312 0.52 10.80 -13.83
N GLY A 313 -0.39 11.01 -12.88
CA GLY A 313 -0.62 10.09 -11.77
C GLY A 313 -1.54 8.93 -12.13
N THR A 314 -1.56 7.94 -11.25
CA THR A 314 -2.50 6.83 -11.23
C THR A 314 -3.46 7.02 -10.04
N CYS A 315 -4.73 6.64 -10.18
CA CYS A 315 -5.72 6.69 -9.10
C CYS A 315 -6.21 5.27 -8.78
N CYS A 316 -6.28 4.93 -7.49
CA CYS A 316 -6.75 3.64 -6.97
C CYS A 316 -7.86 3.83 -5.94
#